data_AF-A0A3S2JLQ0-F1
#
_entry.id   AF-A0A3S2JLQ0-F1
#
_cell.length_a   1.000
_cell.length_b   1.000
_cell.length_c   1.000
_cell.angle_alpha   90.00
_cell.angle_beta   90.00
_cell.angle_gamma   90.00
#
_symmetry.space_group_name_H-M   'P 1'
#
loop_
_entity.id
_entity.type
_entity.pdbx_description
1 polymer ?
#
loop_
_entity_poly.entity_id
_entity_poly.type
_entity_poly.pdbx_seq_one_letter_code
_entity_poly.pdbx_strand_id
1 'polypeptide(L)'
;MITRRGFLRFIGGSVLSVAAFSAYAAGIEPMLLTHVKRYALTPPHWPDGLKLRIVALADIHACRPWMTPERIASLVEDANALQPDVIVLLGDYIAGMPLVTGPVTPSQWASALSDLKAPLGVLSILGNHDWWADGFAQRAGAGPTVARKALE
;
A
#
# COMPACT_ATOMS: atom_id res chain seq x y z
N MET A 1 -46.51 -20.54 2.37
CA MET A 1 -46.75 -19.09 2.21
C MET A 1 -45.92 -18.33 3.23
N ILE A 2 -45.12 -17.34 2.83
CA ILE A 2 -44.36 -16.49 3.75
C ILE A 2 -45.32 -15.48 4.39
N THR A 3 -45.31 -15.38 5.72
CA THR A 3 -46.13 -14.38 6.43
C THR A 3 -45.53 -12.98 6.26
N ARG A 4 -46.34 -11.92 6.34
CA ARG A 4 -45.84 -10.52 6.29
C ARG A 4 -44.72 -10.28 7.31
N ARG A 5 -44.85 -10.82 8.53
CA ARG A 5 -43.82 -10.78 9.57
C ARG A 5 -42.55 -11.53 9.17
N GLY A 6 -42.68 -12.71 8.56
CA GLY A 6 -41.56 -13.48 8.04
C GLY A 6 -40.81 -12.76 6.92
N PHE A 7 -41.54 -12.13 6.00
CA PHE A 7 -40.99 -11.33 4.91
C PHE A 7 -40.23 -10.09 5.42
N LEU A 8 -40.81 -9.33 6.36
CA LEU A 8 -40.14 -8.15 6.94
C LEU A 8 -38.88 -8.53 7.73
N ARG A 9 -38.92 -9.64 8.48
CA ARG A 9 -37.72 -10.16 9.18
C ARG A 9 -36.63 -10.58 8.22
N PHE A 10 -37.01 -11.22 7.11
CA PHE A 10 -36.06 -11.61 6.07
C PHE A 10 -35.39 -10.38 5.45
N ILE A 11 -36.16 -9.39 5.00
CA ILE A 11 -35.60 -8.15 4.44
C ILE A 11 -34.72 -7.43 5.46
N GLY A 12 -35.21 -7.22 6.69
CA GLY A 12 -34.45 -6.54 7.73
C GLY A 12 -33.14 -7.27 8.06
N GLY A 13 -33.18 -8.60 8.16
CA GLY A 13 -32.00 -9.43 8.34
C GLY A 13 -31.00 -9.30 7.18
N SER A 14 -31.47 -9.38 5.93
CA SER A 14 -30.62 -9.25 4.76
C SER A 14 -29.95 -7.88 4.67
N VAL A 15 -30.69 -6.79 4.94
CA VAL A 15 -30.14 -5.42 4.95
C VAL A 15 -29.05 -5.30 6.01
N LEU A 16 -29.29 -5.80 7.23
CA LEU A 16 -28.29 -5.78 8.29
C LEU A 16 -27.05 -6.60 7.93
N SER A 17 -27.21 -7.78 7.34
CA SER A 17 -26.08 -8.62 6.89
C SER A 17 -25.24 -7.92 5.83
N VAL A 18 -25.87 -7.31 4.82
CA VAL A 18 -25.15 -6.56 3.77
C VAL A 18 -24.43 -5.36 4.36
N ALA A 19 -25.07 -4.60 5.26
CA ALA A 19 -24.45 -3.46 5.91
C ALA A 19 -23.25 -3.88 6.76
N ALA A 20 -23.38 -4.93 7.57
CA ALA A 20 -22.30 -5.45 8.40
C ALA A 20 -21.13 -5.97 7.55
N PHE A 21 -21.41 -6.73 6.50
CA PHE A 21 -20.39 -7.22 5.57
C PHE A 21 -19.65 -6.07 4.88
N SER A 22 -20.39 -5.07 4.39
CA SER A 22 -19.80 -3.90 3.71
C SER A 22 -18.93 -3.07 4.66
N ALA A 23 -19.39 -2.84 5.89
CA ALA A 23 -18.63 -2.13 6.91
C ALA A 23 -17.34 -2.87 7.27
N TYR A 24 -17.41 -4.20 7.40
CA TYR A 24 -16.24 -5.03 7.64
C TYR A 24 -15.25 -4.97 6.47
N ALA A 25 -15.72 -5.26 5.24
CA ALA A 25 -14.87 -5.35 4.06
C ALA A 25 -14.23 -4.01 3.65
N ALA A 26 -14.93 -2.88 3.83
CA ALA A 26 -14.41 -1.57 3.41
C ALA A 26 -13.72 -0.78 4.53
N GLY A 27 -14.11 -1.01 5.79
CA GLY A 27 -13.67 -0.19 6.93
C GLY A 27 -12.77 -0.89 7.93
N ILE A 28 -12.89 -2.22 8.07
CA ILE A 28 -12.16 -2.98 9.10
C ILE A 28 -11.03 -3.77 8.45
N GLU A 29 -11.34 -4.66 7.51
CA GLU A 29 -10.37 -5.59 6.91
C GLU A 29 -9.14 -4.87 6.30
N PRO A 30 -9.27 -3.76 5.55
CA PRO A 30 -8.11 -3.04 5.02
C PRO A 30 -7.23 -2.37 6.10
N MET A 31 -7.78 -2.12 7.28
CA MET A 31 -7.09 -1.48 8.41
C MET A 31 -6.42 -2.49 9.34
N LEU A 32 -6.84 -3.75 9.32
CA LEU A 32 -6.30 -4.81 10.18
C LEU A 32 -4.93 -5.34 9.73
N LEU A 33 -4.49 -5.01 8.51
CA LEU A 33 -3.38 -5.69 7.84
C LEU A 33 -2.07 -4.92 7.84
N THR A 34 -1.47 -4.70 9.01
CA THR A 34 -0.02 -4.47 9.06
C THR A 34 0.65 -5.59 9.85
N HIS A 35 0.89 -6.71 9.16
CA HIS A 35 1.71 -7.81 9.68
C HIS A 35 3.03 -7.85 8.92
N VAL A 36 4.16 -7.74 9.64
CA VAL A 36 5.48 -8.00 9.08
C VAL A 36 5.60 -9.49 8.79
N LYS A 37 5.50 -9.86 7.51
CA LYS A 37 5.75 -11.23 7.06
C LYS A 37 7.24 -11.44 6.85
N ARG A 38 7.83 -12.38 7.59
CA ARG A 38 9.26 -12.68 7.55
C ARG A 38 9.53 -13.92 6.72
N TYR A 39 10.54 -13.83 5.87
CA TYR A 39 11.09 -14.96 5.13
C TYR A 39 12.57 -15.08 5.49
N ALA A 40 13.02 -16.31 5.73
CA ALA A 40 14.43 -16.63 5.94
C ALA A 40 14.83 -17.58 4.81
N LEU A 41 15.63 -17.07 3.87
CA LEU A 41 16.07 -17.81 2.70
C LEU A 41 17.57 -17.62 2.50
N THR A 42 18.23 -18.68 2.04
CA THR A 42 19.65 -18.69 1.67
C THR A 42 19.72 -18.99 0.17
N PRO A 43 20.00 -17.99 -0.69
CA PRO A 43 20.10 -18.21 -2.12
C PRO A 43 21.24 -19.21 -2.47
N PRO A 44 21.16 -19.92 -3.61
CA PRO A 44 22.29 -20.68 -4.11
C PRO A 44 23.53 -19.79 -4.25
N HIS A 45 24.69 -20.30 -3.81
CA HIS A 45 25.97 -19.58 -3.84
C HIS A 45 26.00 -18.29 -2.99
N TRP A 46 25.13 -18.17 -1.99
CA TRP A 46 25.20 -17.07 -1.02
C TRP A 46 26.49 -17.16 -0.19
N PRO A 47 27.24 -16.06 -0.02
CA PRO A 47 28.49 -16.08 0.72
C PRO A 47 28.31 -16.58 2.17
N ASP A 48 29.19 -17.47 2.60
CA ASP A 48 29.15 -18.01 3.96
C ASP A 48 29.27 -16.91 5.00
N GLY A 49 28.37 -16.96 6.00
CA GLY A 49 28.34 -15.99 7.09
C GLY A 49 27.76 -14.62 6.74
N LEU A 50 27.50 -14.31 5.47
CA LEU A 50 26.85 -13.06 5.07
C LEU A 50 25.36 -13.10 5.46
N LYS A 51 24.95 -12.16 6.30
CA LYS A 51 23.54 -11.93 6.63
C LYS A 51 23.11 -10.59 6.08
N LEU A 52 21.96 -10.56 5.43
CA LEU A 52 21.37 -9.36 4.89
C LEU A 52 19.89 -9.31 5.25
N ARG A 53 19.46 -8.20 5.85
CA ARG A 53 18.06 -7.91 6.14
C ARG A 53 17.53 -6.92 5.10
N ILE A 54 16.64 -7.41 4.27
CA ILE A 54 15.92 -6.61 3.28
C ILE A 54 14.50 -6.37 3.80
N VAL A 55 14.11 -5.10 3.89
CA VAL A 55 12.70 -4.74 4.08
C VAL A 55 12.14 -4.33 2.72
N ALA A 56 11.08 -5.01 2.29
CA ALA A 56 10.39 -4.72 1.04
C ALA A 56 9.03 -4.10 1.33
N LEU A 57 8.76 -2.95 0.72
CA LEU A 57 7.46 -2.29 0.71
C LEU A 57 6.98 -2.20 -0.74
N ALA A 58 5.69 -2.41 -0.97
CA ALA A 58 5.09 -2.44 -2.31
C ALA A 58 3.64 -1.94 -2.24
N ASP A 59 3.08 -1.57 -3.40
CA ASP A 59 1.65 -1.35 -3.59
C ASP A 59 1.05 -0.35 -2.59
N ILE A 60 1.78 0.75 -2.32
CA ILE A 60 1.39 1.77 -1.34
C ILE A 60 0.03 2.37 -1.70
N HIS A 61 -0.28 2.57 -2.99
CA HIS A 61 -1.57 3.08 -3.48
C HIS A 61 -2.14 4.23 -2.63
N ALA A 62 -1.33 5.26 -2.44
CA ALA A 62 -1.61 6.36 -1.52
C ALA A 62 -2.97 7.02 -1.83
N CYS A 63 -3.89 6.94 -0.89
CA CYS A 63 -5.26 7.45 -1.03
C CYS A 63 -5.93 7.66 0.34
N ARG A 64 -7.00 8.47 0.38
CA ARG A 64 -7.88 8.54 1.55
C ARG A 64 -9.13 7.68 1.32
N PRO A 65 -9.62 6.97 2.35
CA PRO A 65 -9.12 6.91 3.72
C PRO A 65 -8.09 5.78 3.97
N TRP A 66 -7.85 4.87 3.02
CA TRP A 66 -7.15 3.62 3.36
C TRP A 66 -5.64 3.75 3.52
N MET A 67 -4.99 4.61 2.75
CA MET A 67 -3.52 4.69 2.71
C MET A 67 -3.07 6.15 2.76
N THR A 68 -3.40 6.78 3.88
CA THR A 68 -3.15 8.20 4.15
C THR A 68 -1.66 8.45 4.43
N PRO A 69 -1.17 9.70 4.31
CA PRO A 69 0.22 10.03 4.63
C PRO A 69 0.62 9.61 6.05
N GLU A 70 -0.30 9.70 7.02
CA GLU A 70 -0.06 9.33 8.40
C GLU A 70 0.12 7.81 8.55
N ARG A 71 -0.67 7.02 7.82
CA ARG A 71 -0.48 5.56 7.77
C ARG A 71 0.83 5.20 7.06
N ILE A 72 1.21 5.92 5.98
CA ILE A 72 2.50 5.71 5.32
C ILE A 72 3.65 5.99 6.29
N ALA A 73 3.58 7.08 7.05
CA ALA A 73 4.58 7.40 8.08
C ALA A 73 4.69 6.30 9.14
N SER A 74 3.57 5.77 9.62
CA SER A 74 3.57 4.63 10.56
C SER A 74 4.22 3.37 9.95
N LEU A 75 4.01 3.08 8.66
CA LEU A 75 4.70 1.97 7.98
C LEU A 75 6.20 2.20 7.86
N VAL A 76 6.63 3.45 7.69
CA VAL A 76 8.04 3.85 7.65
C VAL A 76 8.69 3.66 9.03
N GLU A 77 7.99 4.03 10.11
CA GLU A 77 8.44 3.77 11.48
C GLU A 77 8.62 2.25 11.73
N ASP A 78 7.63 1.45 11.37
CA ASP A 78 7.68 -0.01 11.48
C ASP A 78 8.84 -0.60 10.66
N ALA A 79 9.03 -0.13 9.42
CA ALA A 79 10.12 -0.57 8.55
C ALA A 79 11.49 -0.26 9.15
N ASN A 80 11.68 0.95 9.66
CA ASN A 80 12.92 1.37 10.32
C ASN A 80 13.17 0.57 11.62
N ALA A 81 12.13 0.25 12.39
CA ALA A 81 12.23 -0.55 13.61
C ALA A 81 12.71 -1.99 13.36
N LEU A 82 12.56 -2.51 12.13
CA LEU A 82 13.11 -3.80 11.73
C LEU A 82 14.64 -3.78 11.54
N GLN A 83 15.28 -2.61 11.63
CA GLN A 83 16.72 -2.41 11.43
C GLN A 83 17.21 -3.04 10.11
N PRO A 84 16.66 -2.63 8.95
CA PRO A 84 17.07 -3.15 7.66
C PRO A 84 18.51 -2.76 7.32
N ASP A 85 19.19 -3.62 6.57
CA ASP A 85 20.44 -3.26 5.91
C ASP A 85 20.16 -2.48 4.62
N VAL A 86 19.10 -2.86 3.90
CA VAL A 86 18.59 -2.20 2.68
C VAL A 86 17.05 -2.21 2.69
N ILE A 87 16.46 -1.14 2.18
CA ILE A 87 15.01 -1.06 1.94
C ILE A 87 14.77 -1.04 0.43
N VAL A 88 13.80 -1.82 -0.03
CA VAL A 88 13.37 -1.82 -1.44
C VAL A 88 11.89 -1.41 -1.54
N LEU A 89 11.62 -0.41 -2.37
CA LEU A 89 10.28 0.07 -2.71
C LEU A 89 9.91 -0.47 -4.09
N LEU A 90 8.93 -1.36 -4.15
CA LEU A 90 8.64 -2.18 -5.33
C LEU A 90 7.55 -1.61 -6.25
N GLY A 91 7.23 -0.32 -6.11
CA GLY A 91 6.32 0.40 -7.01
C GLY A 91 4.88 0.54 -6.51
N ASP A 92 4.05 1.13 -7.38
CA ASP A 92 2.62 1.38 -7.19
C ASP A 92 2.31 2.31 -6.01
N TYR A 93 2.90 3.51 -6.06
CA TYR A 93 2.72 4.54 -5.03
C TYR A 93 1.41 5.30 -5.18
N ILE A 94 0.95 5.52 -6.42
CA ILE A 94 -0.27 6.27 -6.71
C ILE A 94 -1.50 5.37 -6.52
N ALA A 95 -2.60 5.96 -6.03
CA ALA A 95 -3.89 5.29 -5.83
C ALA A 95 -4.28 4.38 -7.00
N GLY A 96 -4.57 3.12 -6.68
CA GLY A 96 -4.92 2.10 -7.67
C GLY A 96 -6.41 2.02 -8.03
N MET A 97 -7.28 2.72 -7.29
CA MET A 97 -8.73 2.56 -7.40
C MET A 97 -9.51 3.89 -7.35
N PRO A 98 -10.70 3.95 -7.98
CA PRO A 98 -11.52 5.16 -8.02
C PRO A 98 -12.39 5.35 -6.77
N LEU A 99 -12.67 4.29 -6.02
CA LEU A 99 -13.42 4.37 -4.78
C LEU A 99 -12.47 4.95 -3.73
N VAL A 100 -12.45 6.27 -3.56
CA VAL A 100 -11.64 7.02 -2.57
C VAL A 100 -12.43 8.21 -2.04
N THR A 101 -12.15 8.63 -0.81
CA THR A 101 -12.74 9.86 -0.24
C THR A 101 -11.91 11.10 -0.56
N GLY A 102 -10.65 10.93 -0.98
CA GLY A 102 -9.82 12.03 -1.43
C GLY A 102 -8.44 11.57 -1.93
N PRO A 103 -7.77 12.39 -2.74
CA PRO A 103 -6.44 12.07 -3.24
C PRO A 103 -5.39 12.18 -2.12
N VAL A 104 -4.27 11.47 -2.31
CA VAL A 104 -3.00 11.75 -1.66
C VAL A 104 -2.04 12.17 -2.76
N THR A 105 -1.48 13.36 -2.63
CA THR A 105 -0.57 13.90 -3.65
C THR A 105 0.80 13.22 -3.59
N PRO A 106 1.54 13.19 -4.70
CA PRO A 106 2.92 12.69 -4.75
C PRO A 106 3.84 13.22 -3.66
N SER A 107 3.80 14.52 -3.40
CA SER A 107 4.61 15.14 -2.35
C SER A 107 4.27 14.65 -0.95
N GLN A 108 3.01 14.34 -0.67
CA GLN A 108 2.59 13.88 0.66
C GLN A 108 3.11 12.48 0.98
N TRP A 109 2.97 11.53 0.06
CA TRP A 109 3.50 10.19 0.31
C TRP A 109 5.02 10.15 0.19
N ALA A 110 5.62 10.92 -0.72
CA ALA A 110 7.07 10.99 -0.85
C ALA A 110 7.74 11.56 0.41
N SER A 111 7.16 12.62 0.98
CA SER A 111 7.64 13.20 2.24
C SER A 111 7.54 12.24 3.41
N ALA A 112 6.58 11.30 3.42
CA ALA A 112 6.52 10.28 4.46
C ALA A 112 7.61 9.21 4.22
N LEU A 113 7.76 8.75 2.96
CA LEU A 113 8.76 7.74 2.60
C LEU A 113 10.20 8.24 2.73
N SER A 114 10.46 9.55 2.69
CA SER A 114 11.82 10.10 2.84
C SER A 114 12.45 9.82 4.21
N ASP A 115 11.65 9.44 5.21
CA ASP A 115 12.15 9.08 6.54
C ASP A 115 12.64 7.62 6.64
N LEU A 116 12.56 6.82 5.56
CA LEU A 116 13.14 5.48 5.49
C LEU A 116 14.66 5.54 5.62
N LYS A 117 15.22 4.68 6.48
CA LYS A 117 16.65 4.67 6.81
C LYS A 117 17.20 3.26 6.75
N ALA A 118 18.19 3.08 5.89
CA ALA A 118 18.96 1.84 5.79
C ALA A 118 20.40 2.16 5.38
N PRO A 119 21.41 1.50 5.99
CA PRO A 119 22.83 1.82 5.77
C PRO A 119 23.31 1.55 4.34
N LEU A 120 22.71 0.57 3.64
CA LEU A 120 23.00 0.28 2.23
C LEU A 120 22.06 1.01 1.27
N GLY A 121 21.18 1.88 1.80
CA GLY A 121 20.30 2.74 1.02
C GLY A 121 18.85 2.26 0.91
N VAL A 122 18.04 3.14 0.35
CA VAL A 122 16.63 2.90 -0.01
C VAL A 122 16.55 2.91 -1.53
N LEU A 123 16.19 1.77 -2.11
CA LEU A 123 16.12 1.59 -3.57
C LEU A 123 14.67 1.52 -4.00
N SER A 124 14.31 2.21 -5.08
CA SER A 124 12.94 2.23 -5.59
C SER A 124 12.86 1.85 -7.06
N ILE A 125 11.76 1.20 -7.41
CA ILE A 125 11.30 1.03 -8.79
C ILE A 125 9.91 1.63 -8.93
N LEU A 126 9.48 1.84 -10.18
CA LEU A 126 8.12 2.25 -10.52
C LEU A 126 7.28 1.03 -10.87
N GLY A 127 6.00 1.07 -10.48
CA GLY A 127 5.00 0.09 -10.87
C GLY A 127 4.13 0.58 -12.04
N ASN A 128 3.13 -0.22 -12.40
CA ASN A 128 2.21 0.10 -13.50
C ASN A 128 1.27 1.26 -13.16
N HIS A 129 0.82 1.41 -11.92
CA HIS A 129 -0.03 2.53 -11.52
C HIS A 129 0.71 3.86 -11.55
N ASP A 130 2.02 3.84 -11.30
CA ASP A 130 2.90 5.02 -11.39
C ASP A 130 3.06 5.52 -12.83
N TRP A 131 2.85 4.64 -13.81
CA TRP A 131 2.80 4.95 -15.24
C TRP A 131 1.38 5.34 -15.69
N TRP A 132 0.38 4.53 -15.35
CA TRP A 132 -1.01 4.74 -15.80
C TRP A 132 -1.64 6.02 -15.26
N ALA A 133 -1.22 6.48 -14.08
CA ALA A 133 -1.71 7.74 -13.51
C ALA A 133 -1.15 8.98 -14.22
N ASP A 134 -0.06 8.85 -14.99
CA ASP A 134 0.59 9.99 -15.66
C ASP A 134 0.26 10.01 -17.16
N GLY A 135 -0.82 10.70 -17.50
CA GLY A 135 -1.23 10.87 -18.90
C GLY A 135 -0.23 11.67 -19.75
N PHE A 136 0.63 12.50 -19.15
CA PHE A 136 1.65 13.23 -19.90
C PHE A 136 2.81 12.30 -20.28
N ALA A 137 3.32 11.52 -19.33
CA ALA A 137 4.36 10.52 -19.59
C ALA A 137 3.90 9.49 -20.63
N GLN A 138 2.63 9.04 -20.53
CA GLN A 138 2.04 8.13 -21.52
C GLN A 138 1.99 8.73 -22.92
N ARG A 139 1.56 9.99 -23.07
CA ARG A 139 1.55 10.67 -24.37
C ARG A 139 2.95 10.91 -24.93
N ALA A 140 3.93 11.16 -24.06
CA ALA A 140 5.32 11.32 -24.45
C ALA A 140 6.02 9.98 -24.78
N GLY A 141 5.45 8.85 -24.35
CA GLY A 141 6.08 7.52 -24.48
C GLY A 141 7.34 7.36 -23.63
N ALA A 142 7.62 8.30 -22.73
CA ALA A 142 8.83 8.34 -21.91
C ALA A 142 8.57 9.04 -20.57
N GLY A 143 9.38 8.70 -19.58
CA GLY A 143 9.41 9.39 -18.29
C GLY A 143 10.25 10.67 -18.31
N PRO A 144 10.51 11.27 -17.13
CA PRO A 144 10.12 10.76 -15.81
C PRO A 144 8.63 10.99 -15.52
N THR A 145 7.98 9.97 -14.95
CA THR A 145 6.60 10.10 -14.45
C THR A 145 6.56 11.00 -13.22
N VAL A 146 5.38 11.51 -12.87
CA VAL A 146 5.18 12.27 -11.62
C VAL A 146 5.62 11.48 -10.39
N ALA A 147 5.40 10.17 -10.35
CA ALA A 147 5.87 9.32 -9.25
C ALA A 147 7.41 9.28 -9.17
N ARG A 148 8.09 9.11 -10.31
CA ARG A 148 9.56 9.14 -10.36
C ARG A 148 10.11 10.47 -9.86
N LYS A 149 9.54 11.58 -10.32
CA LYS A 149 9.94 12.94 -9.89
C LYS A 149 9.72 13.18 -8.39
N ALA A 150 8.79 12.45 -7.76
CA ALA A 150 8.54 12.58 -6.33
C ALA A 150 9.49 11.71 -5.48
N LEU A 151 10.11 10.68 -6.07
CA LEU A 151 11.08 9.80 -5.40
C LEU A 151 12.53 10.29 -5.54
N GLU A 152 12.82 11.14 -6.53
CA GLU A 152 14.13 11.77 -6.80
C GLU A 152 14.27 13.13 -6.08
#